data_AF-A0A0R3X948-F1
#
_entry.id   AF-A0A0R3X948-F1
#
_cell.length_a   1.000
_cell.length_b   1.000
_cell.length_c   1.000
_cell.angle_alpha   90.00
_cell.angle_beta   90.00
_cell.angle_gamma   90.00
#
_symmetry.space_group_name_H-M   'P 1'
#
loop_
_entity.id
_entity.type
_entity.pdbx_description
1 polymer ?
#
loop_
_entity_poly.entity_id
_entity_poly.type
_entity_poly.pdbx_seq_one_letter_code
_entity_poly.pdbx_strand_id
1 'polypeptide(L)'
;MECVLNTITVWREAGERDAYRNLLEKFPTGAVACVSDSYNIWNACEKIWGEDLHNLVVNREGTLVIRPDSGNPEKVVVQVLEILGQKFGYSLNNLGFKVLPPYLRLIQGDGINLESLGKILENVKAAGWSTINVSFGSGGALLQRLNRDTQKCAFKCSHAVINGKQVSASVSAAYDDDDDDGDESVYNICHINILPCRPVDVCKHPITDPQKHSKKGRLCLQRSASQNGFVTMEEGQGDLEKVSHFACGP
;
A
#
# COMPACT_ATOMS: atom_id res chain seq x y z
N MET A 1 -19.43 13.30 -1.96
CA MET A 1 -18.77 14.58 -1.61
C MET A 1 -17.80 14.32 -0.47
N GLU A 2 -16.67 15.03 -0.43
CA GLU A 2 -15.75 14.99 0.71
C GLU A 2 -15.54 16.41 1.25
N CYS A 3 -15.66 16.57 2.57
CA CYS A 3 -15.46 17.82 3.28
C CYS A 3 -14.08 17.81 3.94
N VAL A 4 -13.31 18.90 3.75
CA VAL A 4 -11.94 19.04 4.25
C VAL A 4 -11.88 19.97 5.46
N LEU A 5 -10.76 19.96 6.19
CA LEU A 5 -10.57 20.75 7.41
C LEU A 5 -10.96 22.23 7.25
N ASN A 6 -10.51 22.89 6.18
CA ASN A 6 -10.79 24.31 5.93
C ASN A 6 -12.29 24.65 5.79
N THR A 7 -13.11 23.71 5.28
CA THR A 7 -14.55 23.92 5.13
C THR A 7 -15.31 23.81 6.46
N ILE A 8 -14.69 23.25 7.50
CA ILE A 8 -15.20 23.24 8.88
C ILE A 8 -14.61 24.41 9.68
N THR A 9 -13.29 24.56 9.70
CA THR A 9 -12.60 25.52 10.59
C THR A 9 -12.89 26.99 10.28
N VAL A 10 -13.35 27.32 9.07
CA VAL A 10 -13.84 28.68 8.73
C VAL A 10 -15.03 29.13 9.60
N TRP A 11 -15.82 28.18 10.13
CA TRP A 11 -16.93 28.44 11.05
C TRP A 11 -16.48 28.61 12.52
N ARG A 12 -15.20 28.33 12.81
CA ARG A 12 -14.61 28.26 14.16
C ARG A 12 -15.23 27.15 15.03
N GLU A 13 -14.65 26.89 16.18
CA GLU A 13 -15.08 25.84 17.12
C GLU A 13 -16.56 25.99 17.53
N ALA A 14 -16.98 27.20 17.88
CA ALA A 14 -18.36 27.51 18.23
C ALA A 14 -19.37 27.28 17.07
N GLY A 15 -18.90 27.21 15.81
CA GLY A 15 -19.71 26.97 14.63
C GLY A 15 -19.59 25.55 14.05
N GLU A 16 -18.84 24.64 14.67
CA GLU A 16 -18.56 23.29 14.14
C GLU A 16 -19.85 22.50 13.83
N ARG A 17 -20.82 22.49 14.76
CA ARG A 17 -22.15 21.89 14.56
C ARG A 17 -22.88 22.46 13.34
N ASP A 18 -22.80 23.77 13.15
CA ASP A 18 -23.54 24.44 12.08
C ASP A 18 -22.85 24.26 10.72
N ALA A 19 -21.52 24.11 10.70
CA ALA A 19 -20.76 23.66 9.54
C ALA A 19 -21.19 22.25 9.09
N TYR A 20 -21.27 21.31 10.03
CA TYR A 20 -21.73 19.93 9.82
C TYR A 20 -23.20 19.86 9.35
N ARG A 21 -24.09 20.68 9.93
CA ARG A 21 -25.48 20.84 9.48
C ARG A 21 -25.56 21.33 8.03
N ASN A 22 -24.91 22.44 7.72
CA ASN A 22 -24.89 23.03 6.37
C ASN A 22 -24.29 22.07 5.33
N LEU A 23 -23.34 21.19 5.71
CA LEU A 23 -22.82 20.15 4.84
C LEU A 23 -23.89 19.12 4.47
N LEU A 24 -24.64 18.60 5.46
CA LEU A 24 -25.72 17.63 5.19
C LEU A 24 -26.87 18.24 4.40
N GLU A 25 -27.22 19.51 4.68
CA GLU A 25 -28.30 20.23 3.99
C GLU A 25 -27.95 20.57 2.53
N LYS A 26 -26.68 20.91 2.23
CA LYS A 26 -26.21 21.17 0.85
C LYS A 26 -26.09 19.93 -0.02
N PHE A 27 -25.85 18.78 0.59
CA PHE A 27 -25.72 17.50 -0.10
C PHE A 27 -26.73 16.52 0.50
N PRO A 28 -28.05 16.69 0.28
CA PRO A 28 -29.08 15.93 1.00
C PRO A 28 -29.04 14.43 0.70
N THR A 29 -28.61 14.05 -0.50
CA THR A 29 -28.57 12.65 -0.97
C THR A 29 -27.15 12.10 -1.11
N GLY A 30 -27.02 10.78 -1.16
CA GLY A 30 -25.77 10.07 -1.46
C GLY A 30 -24.71 10.12 -0.34
N ALA A 31 -23.47 9.76 -0.68
CA ALA A 31 -22.38 9.65 0.29
C ALA A 31 -21.64 10.99 0.52
N VAL A 32 -21.49 11.37 1.79
CA VAL A 32 -20.77 12.57 2.24
C VAL A 32 -19.75 12.16 3.30
N ALA A 33 -18.47 12.33 3.02
CA ALA A 33 -17.40 12.18 4.00
C ALA A 33 -17.12 13.51 4.72
N CYS A 34 -17.02 13.49 6.05
CA CYS A 34 -16.81 14.68 6.87
C CYS A 34 -15.66 14.51 7.87
N VAL A 35 -14.59 15.27 7.67
CA VAL A 35 -13.51 15.45 8.65
C VAL A 35 -14.13 15.94 9.96
N SER A 36 -14.08 15.11 10.99
CA SER A 36 -14.83 15.27 12.25
C SER A 36 -13.92 15.50 13.47
N ASP A 37 -12.61 15.69 13.25
CA ASP A 37 -11.60 15.90 14.29
C ASP A 37 -10.96 17.29 14.23
N SER A 38 -11.69 18.27 13.66
CA SER A 38 -11.24 19.67 13.55
C SER A 38 -10.87 20.30 14.90
N TYR A 39 -11.54 19.87 15.97
CA TYR A 39 -11.28 20.28 17.36
C TYR A 39 -11.25 19.08 18.30
N ASN A 40 -12.28 18.23 18.28
CA ASN A 40 -12.36 17.04 19.16
C ASN A 40 -13.28 15.96 18.55
N ILE A 41 -12.67 14.88 18.03
CA ILE A 41 -13.38 13.75 17.40
C ILE A 41 -14.40 13.07 18.33
N TRP A 42 -14.11 13.00 19.64
CA TRP A 42 -15.00 12.37 20.62
C TRP A 42 -16.27 13.19 20.81
N ASN A 43 -16.13 14.51 20.98
CA ASN A 43 -17.26 15.43 21.08
C ASN A 43 -18.07 15.47 19.77
N ALA A 44 -17.39 15.51 18.62
CA ALA A 44 -18.04 15.49 17.32
C ALA A 44 -18.88 14.22 17.13
N CYS A 45 -18.35 13.03 17.44
CA CYS A 45 -19.10 11.77 17.31
C CYS A 45 -20.19 11.60 18.37
N GLU A 46 -19.91 11.91 19.64
CA GLU A 46 -20.84 11.63 20.75
C GLU A 46 -21.95 12.68 20.85
N LYS A 47 -21.61 13.97 20.79
CA LYS A 47 -22.52 15.09 21.04
C LYS A 47 -23.05 15.69 19.75
N ILE A 48 -22.17 16.04 18.81
CA ILE A 48 -22.63 16.76 17.62
C ILE A 48 -23.40 15.84 16.67
N TRP A 49 -22.77 14.76 16.20
CA TRP A 49 -23.42 13.75 15.37
C TRP A 49 -24.40 12.91 16.18
N GLY A 50 -24.00 12.44 17.36
CA GLY A 50 -24.78 11.52 18.19
C GLY A 50 -25.95 12.12 18.98
N GLU A 51 -26.06 13.45 19.11
CA GLU A 51 -27.17 14.13 19.80
C GLU A 51 -27.75 15.26 18.92
N ASP A 52 -27.02 16.37 18.74
CA ASP A 52 -27.51 17.60 18.10
C ASP A 52 -28.00 17.43 16.65
N LEU A 53 -27.31 16.59 15.88
CA LEU A 53 -27.58 16.32 14.47
C LEU A 53 -28.11 14.89 14.24
N HIS A 54 -28.38 14.12 15.30
CA HIS A 54 -28.75 12.70 15.21
C HIS A 54 -29.91 12.44 14.24
N ASN A 55 -31.01 13.17 14.41
CA ASN A 55 -32.17 13.09 13.52
C ASN A 55 -31.86 13.46 12.07
N LEU A 56 -30.90 14.35 11.81
CA LEU A 56 -30.50 14.75 10.46
C LEU A 56 -29.65 13.66 9.78
N VAL A 57 -28.90 12.89 10.56
CA VAL A 57 -28.14 11.72 10.08
C VAL A 57 -29.06 10.53 9.83
N VAL A 58 -29.98 10.22 10.75
CA VAL A 58 -30.90 9.07 10.65
C VAL A 58 -31.87 9.19 9.48
N ASN A 59 -32.38 10.39 9.20
CA ASN A 59 -33.36 10.63 8.13
C ASN A 59 -32.71 10.97 6.76
N ARG A 60 -31.41 10.74 6.60
CA ARG A 60 -30.66 11.06 5.38
C ARG A 60 -30.94 10.05 4.26
N GLU A 61 -31.16 10.54 3.03
CA GLU A 61 -31.22 9.71 1.82
C GLU A 61 -29.81 9.38 1.29
N GLY A 62 -29.00 8.71 2.12
CA GLY A 62 -27.61 8.40 1.80
C GLY A 62 -26.79 8.09 3.03
N THR A 63 -25.47 8.22 2.93
CA THR A 63 -24.54 7.81 3.99
C THR A 63 -23.66 8.97 4.42
N LEU A 64 -23.70 9.31 5.71
CA LEU A 64 -22.64 10.09 6.35
C LEU A 64 -21.45 9.15 6.62
N VAL A 65 -20.28 9.56 6.17
CA VAL A 65 -19.01 8.88 6.46
C VAL A 65 -18.20 9.79 7.39
N ILE A 66 -18.08 9.41 8.66
CA ILE A 66 -17.21 10.11 9.61
C ILE A 66 -15.76 9.91 9.16
N ARG A 67 -14.94 10.97 9.20
CA ARG A 67 -13.50 10.91 8.93
C ARG A 67 -12.71 11.49 10.10
N PRO A 68 -12.09 10.67 10.97
CA PRO A 68 -10.90 11.07 11.71
C PRO A 68 -9.69 11.21 10.76
N ASP A 69 -8.86 12.23 11.01
CA ASP A 69 -7.67 12.54 10.22
C ASP A 69 -6.42 12.79 11.10
N SER A 70 -6.47 12.37 12.37
CA SER A 70 -5.38 12.51 13.35
C SER A 70 -5.42 11.44 14.45
N GLY A 71 -4.34 11.35 15.23
CA GLY A 71 -4.19 10.42 16.35
C GLY A 71 -3.59 9.07 15.95
N ASN A 72 -3.69 8.07 16.81
CA ASN A 72 -3.27 6.71 16.46
C ASN A 72 -4.43 5.96 15.78
N PRO A 73 -4.34 5.64 14.47
CA PRO A 73 -5.46 5.07 13.73
C PRO A 73 -5.86 3.67 14.24
N GLU A 74 -4.94 2.90 14.83
CA GLU A 74 -5.19 1.58 15.43
C GLU A 74 -6.15 1.66 16.62
N LYS A 75 -6.23 2.83 17.29
CA LYS A 75 -7.11 3.08 18.44
C LYS A 75 -8.33 3.93 18.07
N VAL A 76 -8.12 5.01 17.32
CA VAL A 76 -9.16 5.98 16.97
C VAL A 76 -10.31 5.33 16.22
N VAL A 77 -10.01 4.46 15.25
CA VAL A 77 -11.03 3.74 14.47
C VAL A 77 -11.98 2.94 15.37
N VAL A 78 -11.45 2.18 16.34
CA VAL A 78 -12.26 1.36 17.25
C VAL A 78 -13.06 2.23 18.22
N GLN A 79 -12.45 3.28 18.77
CA GLN A 79 -13.12 4.19 19.71
C GLN A 79 -14.27 4.95 19.04
N VAL A 80 -14.10 5.42 17.81
CA VAL A 80 -15.18 6.03 17.02
C VAL A 80 -16.29 5.02 16.73
N LEU A 81 -15.96 3.78 16.35
CA LEU A 81 -16.97 2.73 16.13
C LEU A 81 -17.82 2.45 17.39
N GLU A 82 -17.20 2.34 18.57
CA GLU A 82 -17.94 2.14 19.82
C GLU A 82 -18.84 3.34 20.17
N ILE A 83 -18.37 4.58 20.02
CA ILE A 83 -19.20 5.78 20.26
C ILE A 83 -20.39 5.81 19.29
N LEU A 84 -20.15 5.65 17.98
CA LEU A 84 -21.24 5.63 17.00
C LEU A 84 -22.20 4.46 17.25
N GLY A 85 -21.70 3.30 17.66
CA GLY A 85 -22.51 2.14 18.07
C GLY A 85 -23.40 2.41 19.28
N GLN A 86 -22.92 3.19 20.26
CA GLN A 86 -23.70 3.59 21.43
C GLN A 86 -24.76 4.66 21.09
N LYS A 87 -24.46 5.60 20.18
CA LYS A 87 -25.37 6.71 19.82
C LYS A 87 -26.40 6.35 18.74
N PHE A 88 -26.05 5.48 17.79
CA PHE A 88 -26.91 5.11 16.65
C PHE A 88 -27.38 3.64 16.68
N GLY A 89 -26.86 2.83 17.59
CA GLY A 89 -27.08 1.39 17.61
C GLY A 89 -26.28 0.64 16.54
N TYR A 90 -26.48 -0.67 16.48
CA TYR A 90 -25.91 -1.57 15.48
C TYR A 90 -26.79 -2.82 15.32
N SER A 91 -26.63 -3.53 14.20
CA SER A 91 -27.09 -4.91 14.03
C SER A 91 -25.91 -5.88 14.10
N LEU A 92 -26.18 -7.18 14.23
CA LEU A 92 -25.16 -8.22 14.01
C LEU A 92 -25.34 -8.82 12.61
N ASN A 93 -24.25 -9.06 11.91
CA ASN A 93 -24.27 -9.82 10.66
C ASN A 93 -24.24 -11.34 10.91
N ASN A 94 -24.36 -12.13 9.84
CA ASN A 94 -24.35 -13.60 9.89
C ASN A 94 -23.04 -14.22 10.45
N LEU A 95 -21.99 -13.42 10.66
CA LEU A 95 -20.71 -13.82 11.25
C LEU A 95 -20.57 -13.35 12.72
N GLY A 96 -21.61 -12.74 13.30
CA GLY A 96 -21.63 -12.26 14.68
C GLY A 96 -20.98 -10.90 14.92
N PHE A 97 -20.61 -10.16 13.87
CA PHE A 97 -19.96 -8.85 14.00
C PHE A 97 -20.95 -7.68 13.95
N LYS A 98 -20.71 -6.65 14.76
CA LYS A 98 -21.46 -5.39 14.82
C LYS A 98 -21.39 -4.63 13.49
N VAL A 99 -22.53 -4.14 13.00
CA VAL A 99 -22.68 -3.33 11.78
C VAL A 99 -23.50 -2.08 12.10
N LEU A 100 -22.95 -0.91 11.80
CA LEU A 100 -23.63 0.37 11.94
C LEU A 100 -24.80 0.48 10.94
N PRO A 101 -25.85 1.25 11.25
CA PRO A 101 -26.94 1.54 10.31
C PRO A 101 -26.44 2.00 8.93
N PRO A 102 -27.12 1.68 7.82
CA PRO A 102 -26.61 1.90 6.46
C PRO A 102 -26.34 3.37 6.10
N TYR A 103 -26.97 4.30 6.80
CA TYR A 103 -26.75 5.74 6.65
C TYR A 103 -25.48 6.26 7.37
N LEU A 104 -24.71 5.42 8.06
CA LEU A 104 -23.54 5.84 8.84
C LEU A 104 -22.34 4.90 8.65
N ARG A 105 -21.19 5.45 8.26
CA ARG A 105 -19.92 4.72 8.06
C ARG A 105 -18.73 5.54 8.56
N LEU A 106 -17.54 4.92 8.52
CA LEU A 106 -16.26 5.52 8.92
C LEU A 106 -15.24 5.42 7.77
N ILE A 107 -14.40 6.42 7.59
CA ILE A 107 -13.21 6.36 6.75
C ILE A 107 -11.99 6.87 7.51
N GLN A 108 -10.93 6.08 7.59
CA GLN A 108 -9.64 6.54 8.14
C GLN A 108 -8.74 6.95 6.97
N GLY A 109 -8.37 8.23 6.90
CA GLY A 109 -7.48 8.78 5.88
C GLY A 109 -6.02 8.94 6.34
N ASP A 110 -5.83 9.31 7.61
CA ASP A 110 -4.49 9.50 8.18
C ASP A 110 -3.83 8.18 8.59
N GLY A 111 -2.49 8.15 8.52
CA GLY A 111 -1.64 7.06 9.01
C GLY A 111 -1.69 5.73 8.24
N ILE A 112 -2.53 5.61 7.19
CA ILE A 112 -2.74 4.33 6.49
C ILE A 112 -1.57 3.96 5.59
N ASN A 113 -0.97 2.80 5.88
CA ASN A 113 0.04 2.10 5.09
C ASN A 113 -0.19 0.57 5.22
N LEU A 114 0.66 -0.25 4.57
CA LEU A 114 0.50 -1.71 4.56
C LEU A 114 0.54 -2.34 5.97
N GLU A 115 1.36 -1.82 6.89
CA GLU A 115 1.50 -2.33 8.25
C GLU A 115 0.34 -1.86 9.14
N SER A 116 0.02 -0.56 9.12
CA SER A 116 -1.05 0.00 9.96
C SER A 116 -2.43 -0.53 9.57
N LEU A 117 -2.69 -0.76 8.28
CA LEU A 117 -3.94 -1.35 7.79
C LEU A 117 -4.21 -2.73 8.42
N GLY A 118 -3.18 -3.59 8.53
CA GLY A 118 -3.30 -4.90 9.17
C GLY A 118 -3.73 -4.79 10.63
N LYS A 119 -3.01 -3.98 11.43
CA LYS A 119 -3.29 -3.78 12.85
C LYS A 119 -4.66 -3.15 13.11
N ILE A 120 -5.10 -2.20 12.28
CA ILE A 120 -6.44 -1.60 12.41
C ILE A 120 -7.52 -2.66 12.16
N LEU A 121 -7.38 -3.49 11.12
CA LEU A 121 -8.34 -4.57 10.81
C LEU A 121 -8.38 -5.64 11.91
N GLU A 122 -7.24 -5.97 12.50
CA GLU A 122 -7.15 -6.86 13.67
C GLU A 122 -7.88 -6.27 14.89
N ASN A 123 -7.65 -5.00 15.21
CA ASN A 123 -8.31 -4.33 16.34
C ASN A 123 -9.83 -4.18 16.13
N VAL A 124 -10.27 -3.84 14.91
CA VAL A 124 -11.70 -3.78 14.53
C VAL A 124 -12.36 -5.14 14.72
N LYS A 125 -11.71 -6.22 14.26
CA LYS A 125 -12.17 -7.60 14.44
C LYS A 125 -12.19 -8.00 15.93
N ALA A 126 -11.17 -7.66 16.69
CA ALA A 126 -11.06 -7.98 18.12
C ALA A 126 -12.14 -7.27 18.97
N ALA A 127 -12.52 -6.04 18.60
CA ALA A 127 -13.64 -5.30 19.19
C ALA A 127 -15.03 -5.80 18.74
N GLY A 128 -15.10 -6.86 17.91
CA GLY A 128 -16.35 -7.43 17.41
C GLY A 128 -17.04 -6.59 16.33
N TRP A 129 -16.36 -5.63 15.71
CA TRP A 129 -16.90 -4.82 14.62
C TRP A 129 -16.65 -5.44 13.25
N SER A 130 -17.61 -5.28 12.35
CA SER A 130 -17.44 -5.70 10.97
C SER A 130 -16.61 -4.68 10.19
N THR A 131 -15.75 -5.16 9.30
CA THR A 131 -14.95 -4.32 8.39
C THR A 131 -15.81 -3.54 7.40
N ILE A 132 -17.07 -3.95 7.15
CA ILE A 132 -18.04 -3.20 6.30
C ILE A 132 -18.34 -1.79 6.81
N ASN A 133 -18.02 -1.49 8.07
CA ASN A 133 -18.22 -0.18 8.67
C ASN A 133 -17.12 0.83 8.28
N VAL A 134 -15.95 0.35 7.84
CA VAL A 134 -14.72 1.14 7.72
C VAL A 134 -14.16 1.06 6.30
N SER A 135 -13.87 2.23 5.72
CA SER A 135 -13.05 2.38 4.52
C SER A 135 -11.71 3.03 4.85
N PHE A 136 -10.75 2.94 3.94
CA PHE A 136 -9.39 3.44 4.15
C PHE A 136 -8.94 4.29 2.97
N GLY A 137 -8.47 5.51 3.25
CA GLY A 137 -7.73 6.33 2.29
C GLY A 137 -6.23 6.21 2.55
N SER A 138 -5.42 6.13 1.50
CA SER A 138 -3.96 6.22 1.64
C SER A 138 -3.38 7.02 0.48
N GLY A 139 -2.69 8.11 0.82
CA GLY A 139 -2.03 9.00 -0.13
C GLY A 139 -0.55 8.65 -0.30
N GLY A 140 0.33 9.45 0.31
CA GLY A 140 1.78 9.32 0.14
C GLY A 140 2.35 7.95 0.50
N ALA A 141 1.77 7.22 1.45
CA ALA A 141 2.23 5.86 1.78
C ALA A 141 1.98 4.84 0.66
N LEU A 142 0.87 4.97 -0.06
CA LEU A 142 0.52 4.12 -1.20
C LEU A 142 1.24 4.54 -2.50
N LEU A 143 1.43 5.84 -2.71
CA LEU A 143 1.85 6.39 -4.00
C LEU A 143 3.29 6.92 -4.06
N GLN A 144 3.94 7.18 -2.91
CA GLN A 144 5.22 7.91 -2.86
C GLN A 144 6.26 7.28 -1.92
N ARG A 145 5.85 6.58 -0.84
CA ARG A 145 6.75 5.84 0.08
C ARG A 145 7.09 4.44 -0.45
N LEU A 146 7.16 4.30 -1.77
CA LEU A 146 7.62 3.12 -2.48
C LEU A 146 8.95 3.46 -3.15
N ASN A 147 9.91 2.55 -3.09
CA ASN A 147 11.19 2.68 -3.78
C ASN A 147 11.53 1.37 -4.51
N ARG A 148 12.62 1.38 -5.29
CA ARG A 148 13.13 0.22 -6.02
C ARG A 148 13.23 -1.04 -5.13
N ASP A 149 13.69 -0.86 -3.89
CA ASP A 149 14.01 -1.95 -2.99
C ASP A 149 12.77 -2.50 -2.27
N THR A 150 11.64 -1.79 -2.26
CA THR A 150 10.35 -2.28 -1.75
C THR A 150 9.90 -3.58 -2.43
N GLN A 151 10.22 -3.75 -3.73
CA GLN A 151 10.00 -5.00 -4.49
C GLN A 151 11.33 -5.65 -4.92
N LYS A 152 12.47 -5.19 -4.37
CA LYS A 152 13.84 -5.60 -4.73
C LYS A 152 14.10 -5.59 -6.25
N CYS A 153 13.51 -4.63 -6.97
CA CYS A 153 13.64 -4.51 -8.43
C CYS A 153 15.10 -4.29 -8.83
N ALA A 154 15.69 -5.21 -9.59
CA ALA A 154 17.09 -5.13 -9.99
C ALA A 154 17.33 -5.59 -11.41
N PHE A 155 18.14 -4.84 -12.15
CA PHE A 155 18.74 -5.31 -13.40
C PHE A 155 20.12 -5.92 -13.12
N LYS A 156 20.40 -7.07 -13.74
CA LYS A 156 21.66 -7.82 -13.64
C LYS A 156 21.93 -8.50 -14.99
N CYS A 157 23.17 -8.44 -15.46
CA CYS A 157 23.61 -9.30 -16.56
C CYS A 157 23.69 -10.74 -16.06
N SER A 158 22.96 -11.65 -16.70
CA SER A 158 23.06 -13.11 -16.48
C SER A 158 23.86 -13.82 -17.58
N HIS A 159 24.05 -13.19 -18.75
CA HIS A 159 24.64 -13.78 -19.95
C HIS A 159 25.31 -12.71 -20.80
N ALA A 160 26.53 -12.95 -21.28
CA ALA A 160 27.31 -12.03 -22.10
C ALA A 160 28.04 -12.79 -23.23
N VAL A 161 28.37 -12.13 -24.35
CA VAL A 161 29.08 -12.76 -25.49
C VAL A 161 30.47 -12.18 -25.59
N ILE A 162 31.52 -13.00 -25.38
CA ILE A 162 32.92 -12.56 -25.33
C ILE A 162 33.79 -13.53 -26.14
N ASN A 163 34.48 -13.02 -27.16
CA ASN A 163 35.66 -13.59 -27.83
C ASN A 163 35.65 -15.09 -28.22
N GLY A 164 34.49 -15.73 -28.35
CA GLY A 164 34.38 -17.09 -28.92
C GLY A 164 34.47 -18.24 -27.93
N LYS A 165 34.81 -18.01 -26.64
CA LYS A 165 35.15 -19.08 -25.70
C LYS A 165 34.65 -18.83 -24.26
N GLN A 166 34.40 -19.95 -23.58
CA GLN A 166 33.79 -20.03 -22.26
C GLN A 166 34.86 -20.10 -21.15
N VAL A 167 34.72 -19.23 -20.15
CA VAL A 167 35.27 -19.42 -18.80
C VAL A 167 34.19 -18.97 -17.82
N SER A 168 33.87 -19.79 -16.83
CA SER A 168 32.83 -19.51 -15.83
C SER A 168 33.29 -18.38 -14.89
N ALA A 169 32.64 -17.21 -14.94
CA ALA A 169 33.00 -16.06 -14.11
C ALA A 169 31.89 -15.74 -13.09
N SER A 170 32.15 -16.02 -11.82
CA SER A 170 31.36 -15.51 -10.70
C SER A 170 31.87 -14.14 -10.28
N VAL A 171 31.03 -13.10 -10.36
CA VAL A 171 31.36 -11.78 -9.82
C VAL A 171 31.09 -11.78 -8.31
N SER A 172 32.13 -12.11 -7.54
CA SER A 172 32.19 -11.82 -6.11
C SER A 172 32.51 -10.34 -5.93
N ALA A 173 31.54 -9.55 -5.48
CA ALA A 173 31.81 -8.21 -4.98
C ALA A 173 32.40 -8.33 -3.57
N ALA A 174 33.74 -8.27 -3.47
CA ALA A 174 34.40 -7.80 -2.27
C ALA A 174 34.42 -6.26 -2.34
N TYR A 175 34.09 -5.62 -1.22
CA TYR A 175 34.50 -4.25 -0.96
C TYR A 175 35.59 -4.37 0.09
N ASP A 176 36.78 -3.85 -0.23
CA ASP A 176 37.79 -3.58 0.77
C ASP A 176 37.47 -2.19 1.30
N ASP A 177 37.06 -2.10 2.57
CA ASP A 177 36.82 -0.84 3.27
C ASP A 177 38.18 -0.27 3.71
N ASP A 178 38.78 0.59 2.89
CA ASP A 178 39.88 1.47 3.27
C ASP A 178 39.43 2.94 3.09
N ASP A 179 39.34 3.67 4.20
CA ASP A 179 39.09 5.12 4.23
C ASP A 179 40.34 5.88 3.70
N ASP A 180 40.19 6.72 2.66
CA ASP A 180 40.99 7.96 2.53
C ASP A 180 40.29 9.01 1.65
N ASP A 181 40.60 10.28 1.92
CA ASP A 181 39.99 11.47 1.29
C ASP A 181 40.51 11.71 -0.15
N GLY A 182 39.61 11.78 -1.14
CA GLY A 182 40.01 12.19 -2.49
C GLY A 182 38.91 12.19 -3.55
N ASP A 183 38.71 13.33 -4.22
CA ASP A 183 37.83 13.47 -5.37
C ASP A 183 38.39 12.73 -6.60
N GLU A 184 37.84 11.55 -6.92
CA GLU A 184 37.78 11.08 -8.31
C GLU A 184 36.63 10.10 -8.55
N SER A 185 35.76 10.42 -9.51
CA SER A 185 34.62 9.57 -9.88
C SER A 185 35.03 8.43 -10.82
N VAL A 186 35.66 7.40 -10.25
CA VAL A 186 36.12 6.21 -10.98
C VAL A 186 34.95 5.34 -11.44
N TYR A 187 34.32 5.75 -12.55
CA TYR A 187 33.59 4.82 -13.41
C TYR A 187 34.59 3.83 -14.01
N ASN A 188 34.64 2.62 -13.46
CA ASN A 188 35.38 1.49 -14.03
C ASN A 188 34.77 1.05 -15.37
N ILE A 189 35.02 1.85 -16.41
CA ILE A 189 34.80 1.49 -17.81
C ILE A 189 35.93 0.57 -18.22
N CYS A 190 35.71 -0.75 -18.07
CA CYS A 190 36.62 -1.75 -18.61
C CYS A 190 36.71 -1.58 -20.14
N HIS A 191 37.83 -1.05 -20.63
CA HIS A 191 38.18 -1.11 -22.05
C HIS A 191 38.35 -2.57 -22.47
N ILE A 192 37.50 -3.04 -23.38
CA ILE A 192 37.54 -4.40 -23.93
C ILE A 192 37.85 -4.31 -25.43
N ASN A 193 39.05 -4.75 -25.82
CA ASN A 193 39.45 -4.86 -27.22
C ASN A 193 38.71 -6.04 -27.91
N ILE A 194 38.29 -5.81 -29.16
CA ILE A 194 37.21 -6.56 -29.83
C ILE A 194 37.75 -7.59 -30.84
N LEU A 195 37.47 -8.88 -30.62
CA LEU A 195 37.52 -9.96 -31.63
C LEU A 195 36.40 -11.01 -31.33
N PRO A 196 35.87 -11.78 -32.31
CA PRO A 196 34.58 -12.50 -32.19
C PRO A 196 34.65 -13.93 -31.62
N CYS A 197 33.59 -14.64 -31.20
CA CYS A 197 32.25 -14.31 -30.65
C CYS A 197 31.54 -15.61 -30.15
N ARG A 198 31.23 -15.78 -28.85
CA ARG A 198 30.29 -16.80 -28.27
C ARG A 198 30.00 -16.52 -26.77
N PRO A 199 28.95 -17.11 -26.16
CA PRO A 199 28.45 -16.69 -24.84
C PRO A 199 29.15 -17.26 -23.59
N VAL A 200 28.95 -16.54 -22.48
CA VAL A 200 29.43 -16.77 -21.10
C VAL A 200 28.26 -16.46 -20.14
N ASP A 201 28.05 -17.32 -19.14
CA ASP A 201 27.06 -17.10 -18.10
C ASP A 201 27.67 -16.32 -16.92
N VAL A 202 26.97 -15.27 -16.49
CA VAL A 202 27.44 -14.26 -15.53
C VAL A 202 26.50 -14.23 -14.32
N CYS A 203 27.03 -13.96 -13.13
CA CYS A 203 26.21 -13.70 -11.95
C CYS A 203 26.96 -12.89 -10.89
N LYS A 204 26.20 -12.22 -10.02
CA LYS A 204 26.68 -11.70 -8.75
C LYS A 204 26.44 -12.74 -7.64
N HIS A 205 27.46 -13.03 -6.83
CA HIS A 205 27.32 -13.84 -5.62
C HIS A 205 28.14 -13.19 -4.48
N PRO A 206 27.58 -12.22 -3.74
CA PRO A 206 28.30 -11.51 -2.70
C PRO A 206 28.26 -12.30 -1.38
N ILE A 207 29.42 -12.55 -0.79
CA ILE A 207 29.60 -13.38 0.42
C ILE A 207 28.87 -12.79 1.63
N THR A 208 28.90 -11.46 1.76
CA THR A 208 28.30 -10.71 2.88
C THR A 208 26.79 -10.48 2.75
N ASP A 209 26.18 -10.77 1.59
CA ASP A 209 24.73 -10.63 1.37
C ASP A 209 24.18 -11.67 0.39
N PRO A 210 23.94 -12.91 0.85
CA PRO A 210 23.42 -13.98 0.00
C PRO A 210 22.07 -13.65 -0.67
N GLN A 211 21.28 -12.71 -0.15
CA GLN A 211 20.02 -12.29 -0.76
C GLN A 211 20.22 -11.51 -2.07
N LYS A 212 21.43 -10.98 -2.33
CA LYS A 212 21.81 -10.31 -3.58
C LYS A 212 22.42 -11.25 -4.63
N HIS A 213 22.33 -12.57 -4.44
CA HIS A 213 22.69 -13.54 -5.49
C HIS A 213 21.79 -13.39 -6.72
N SER A 214 22.39 -13.30 -7.91
CA SER A 214 21.63 -13.20 -9.18
C SER A 214 21.62 -14.52 -9.95
N LYS A 215 20.55 -14.71 -10.74
CA LYS A 215 20.38 -15.85 -11.65
C LYS A 215 21.46 -15.89 -12.74
N LYS A 216 21.70 -17.07 -13.30
CA LYS A 216 22.78 -17.39 -14.26
C LYS A 216 22.24 -17.74 -15.65
N GLY A 217 22.97 -17.29 -16.66
CA GLY A 217 22.79 -17.67 -18.06
C GLY A 217 21.51 -17.20 -18.72
N ARG A 218 21.12 -17.90 -19.78
CA ARG A 218 19.86 -17.63 -20.49
C ARG A 218 18.68 -18.09 -19.63
N LEU A 219 17.78 -17.14 -19.34
CA LEU A 219 16.64 -17.36 -18.46
C LEU A 219 15.37 -17.66 -19.28
N CYS A 220 14.52 -18.56 -18.79
CA CYS A 220 13.19 -18.82 -19.33
C CYS A 220 12.17 -18.94 -18.20
N LEU A 221 11.09 -18.16 -18.26
CA LEU A 221 9.98 -18.31 -17.31
C LEU A 221 9.02 -19.39 -17.79
N GLN A 222 8.68 -20.35 -16.94
CA GLN A 222 7.78 -21.45 -17.26
C GLN A 222 6.68 -21.61 -16.21
N ARG A 223 5.47 -21.98 -16.65
CA ARG A 223 4.38 -22.33 -15.73
C ARG A 223 4.59 -23.75 -15.23
N SER A 224 4.72 -23.91 -13.92
CA SER A 224 4.85 -25.21 -13.26
C SER A 224 3.48 -25.79 -12.93
N ALA A 225 3.14 -26.92 -13.56
CA ALA A 225 1.91 -27.65 -13.30
C ALA A 225 1.90 -28.30 -11.90
N SER A 226 3.06 -28.67 -11.35
CA SER A 226 3.18 -29.32 -10.04
C SER A 226 3.17 -28.33 -8.87
N GLN A 227 3.59 -27.08 -9.08
CA GLN A 227 3.65 -26.04 -8.04
C GLN A 227 2.53 -24.99 -8.16
N ASN A 228 1.63 -25.12 -9.15
CA ASN A 228 0.59 -24.14 -9.47
C ASN A 228 1.11 -22.69 -9.51
N GLY A 229 2.24 -22.48 -10.18
CA GLY A 229 2.98 -21.21 -10.15
C GLY A 229 3.95 -21.09 -11.32
N PHE A 230 4.96 -20.23 -11.17
CA PHE A 230 6.00 -20.01 -12.18
C PHE A 230 7.39 -20.37 -11.65
N VAL A 231 8.21 -20.94 -12.52
CA VAL A 231 9.62 -21.26 -12.27
C VAL A 231 10.46 -20.54 -13.31
N THR A 232 11.52 -19.87 -12.87
CA THR A 232 12.56 -19.35 -13.77
C THR A 232 13.62 -20.41 -13.97
N MET A 233 13.65 -21.01 -15.16
CA MET A 233 14.72 -21.88 -15.62
C MET A 233 15.97 -21.02 -15.90
N GLU A 234 17.13 -21.50 -15.48
CA GLU A 234 18.43 -20.83 -15.62
C GLU A 234 19.32 -21.57 -16.62
N GLU A 235 20.47 -21.00 -16.99
CA GLU A 235 21.54 -21.67 -17.77
C GLU A 235 21.06 -22.29 -19.11
N GLY A 236 19.97 -21.78 -19.69
CA GLY A 236 19.36 -22.30 -20.91
C GLY A 236 18.59 -23.61 -20.75
N GLN A 237 18.29 -24.07 -19.52
CA GLN A 237 17.51 -25.28 -19.22
C GLN A 237 15.99 -25.13 -19.52
N GLY A 238 15.57 -24.02 -20.13
CA GLY A 238 14.20 -23.80 -20.55
C GLY A 238 13.84 -24.65 -21.77
N ASP A 239 12.75 -25.40 -21.66
CA ASP A 239 12.06 -26.01 -22.79
C ASP A 239 11.55 -24.91 -23.75
N LEU A 240 12.22 -24.80 -24.91
CA LEU A 240 11.96 -23.81 -25.96
C LEU A 240 10.67 -24.11 -26.75
N GLU A 241 10.21 -25.36 -26.79
CA GLU A 241 8.95 -25.72 -27.47
C GLU A 241 7.73 -25.28 -26.65
N LYS A 242 7.89 -25.21 -25.32
CA LYS A 242 6.92 -24.59 -24.41
C LYS A 242 6.98 -23.06 -24.37
N VAL A 243 7.98 -22.43 -24.99
CA VAL A 243 7.95 -20.98 -25.26
C VAL A 243 7.01 -20.74 -26.45
N SER A 244 5.71 -20.77 -26.16
CA SER A 244 4.66 -20.38 -27.10
C SER A 244 5.06 -19.09 -27.78
N HIS A 245 5.09 -19.07 -29.11
CA HIS A 245 5.33 -17.84 -29.86
C HIS A 245 4.23 -16.84 -29.46
N PHE A 246 4.58 -15.88 -28.61
CA PHE A 246 3.92 -14.58 -28.59
C PHE A 246 4.30 -13.91 -29.90
N ALA A 247 3.66 -14.36 -30.98
CA ALA A 247 3.51 -13.53 -32.16
C ALA A 247 2.86 -12.25 -31.66
N CYS A 248 3.57 -11.12 -31.78
CA CYS A 248 2.88 -9.85 -31.78
C CYS A 248 1.81 -9.95 -32.88
N GLY A 249 0.55 -9.86 -32.47
CA GLY A 249 -0.53 -9.60 -33.42
C GLY A 249 -0.26 -8.28 -34.14
N PRO A 250 -0.85 -8.10 -35.34
CA PRO A 250 -0.72 -6.87 -36.11
C PRO A 250 -1.24 -5.63 -35.34
#